data_AF-A0A7C7UXE1-F1
#
_entry.id   AF-A0A7C7UXE1-F1
#
_cell.length_a   1.000
_cell.length_b   1.000
_cell.length_c   1.000
_cell.angle_alpha   90.00
_cell.angle_beta   90.00
_cell.angle_gamma   90.00
#
_symmetry.space_group_name_H-M   'P 1'
#
loop_
_entity.id
_entity.type
_entity.pdbx_description
1 polymer ?
#
loop_
_entity_poly.entity_id
_entity_poly.type
_entity_poly.pdbx_seq_one_letter_code
_entity_poly.pdbx_strand_id
1 'polypeptide(L)'
;GGQQQRCALARALVKKAGLVLLDEPLANLDYKLREELRVEIPKIFEESGAIFVYATTEPEEALLLGGNTATMWQGQITQFGLTPSVYRLPNNATTARVFSDPPMNFLRVTKAGSVLAFGAGQTAPVTSHMAAMPDGVYLAGFRPNHVALSPNVPGAMEFNTTLSVTEITGSETFIHLDHNGEPWVGLIHGVHHLKIGQGLKVYLDTDHAYIFAEDGQMVAPAPYAKAA
;
A
#
# COMPACT_ATOMS: atom_id res chain seq x y z
N GLY A 1 -30.24 -3.47 1.63
CA GLY A 1 -28.89 -2.98 1.99
C GLY A 1 -28.79 -1.49 1.78
N GLY A 2 -28.38 -1.04 0.60
CA GLY A 2 -27.84 0.32 0.47
C GLY A 2 -28.78 1.52 0.58
N GLN A 3 -30.08 1.38 0.30
CA GLN A 3 -31.05 2.44 0.58
C GLN A 3 -31.22 2.70 2.09
N GLN A 4 -31.05 1.68 2.94
CA GLN A 4 -31.08 1.85 4.40
C GLN A 4 -29.83 2.58 4.91
N GLN A 5 -28.65 2.29 4.36
CA GLN A 5 -27.40 3.02 4.67
C GLN A 5 -27.45 4.47 4.19
N ARG A 6 -27.94 4.75 2.98
CA ARG A 6 -28.19 6.13 2.52
C ARG A 6 -29.13 6.88 3.44
N CYS A 7 -30.23 6.24 3.86
CA CYS A 7 -31.17 6.84 4.80
C CYS A 7 -30.53 7.06 6.19
N ALA A 8 -29.67 6.15 6.66
CA ALA A 8 -28.96 6.31 7.92
C ALA A 8 -27.95 7.47 7.89
N LEU A 9 -27.15 7.57 6.81
CA LEU A 9 -26.21 8.66 6.59
C LEU A 9 -26.96 10.00 6.48
N ALA A 10 -28.03 10.06 5.67
CA ALA A 10 -28.87 11.25 5.55
C ALA A 10 -29.51 11.66 6.89
N ARG A 11 -30.00 10.71 7.69
CA ARG A 11 -30.53 11.00 9.03
C ARG A 11 -29.48 11.55 9.98
N ALA A 12 -28.23 11.08 9.90
CA ALA A 12 -27.13 11.61 10.71
C ALA A 12 -26.83 13.07 10.34
N LEU A 13 -26.80 13.38 9.04
CA LEU A 13 -26.51 14.72 8.52
C LEU A 13 -27.61 15.74 8.82
N VAL A 14 -28.88 15.34 8.64
CA VAL A 14 -30.05 16.21 8.89
C VAL A 14 -30.15 16.64 10.36
N LYS A 15 -29.62 15.84 11.29
CA LYS A 15 -29.65 16.14 12.73
C LYS A 15 -28.68 17.26 13.16
N LYS A 16 -27.90 17.84 12.24
CA LYS A 16 -26.88 18.88 12.55
C LYS A 16 -25.99 18.49 13.74
N ALA A 17 -25.61 17.22 13.81
CA ALA A 17 -24.73 16.72 14.86
C ALA A 17 -23.34 17.32 14.67
N GLY A 18 -22.70 17.79 15.75
CA GLY A 18 -21.33 18.31 15.68
C GLY A 18 -20.27 17.22 15.49
N LEU A 19 -20.63 15.96 15.77
CA LEU A 19 -19.79 14.76 15.62
C LEU A 19 -20.63 13.62 15.05
N VAL A 20 -20.11 12.97 14.02
CA VAL A 20 -20.71 11.81 13.36
C VAL A 20 -19.71 10.66 13.36
N LEU A 21 -20.13 9.51 13.87
CA LEU A 21 -19.33 8.28 13.88
C LEU A 21 -19.91 7.30 12.87
N LEU A 22 -19.07 6.78 11.98
CA LEU A 22 -19.44 5.85 10.92
C LEU A 22 -18.54 4.61 11.01
N ASP A 23 -19.17 3.45 11.12
CA ASP A 23 -18.49 2.15 11.19
C ASP A 23 -18.77 1.37 9.90
N GLU A 24 -17.74 1.25 9.05
CA GLU A 24 -17.78 0.65 7.72
C GLU A 24 -19.07 0.97 6.93
N PRO A 25 -19.43 2.25 6.73
CA PRO A 25 -20.76 2.62 6.21
C PRO A 25 -20.97 2.20 4.75
N LEU A 26 -19.90 1.83 4.04
CA LEU A 26 -19.93 1.35 2.66
C LEU A 26 -19.81 -0.18 2.56
N ALA A 27 -19.50 -0.86 3.67
CA ALA A 27 -19.53 -2.31 3.74
C ALA A 27 -20.99 -2.79 3.56
N ASN A 28 -21.19 -3.78 2.68
CA ASN A 28 -22.50 -4.33 2.28
C ASN A 28 -23.30 -3.52 1.24
N LEU A 29 -22.71 -2.50 0.63
CA LEU A 29 -23.26 -1.89 -0.58
C LEU A 29 -22.88 -2.69 -1.82
N ASP A 30 -23.78 -2.72 -2.82
CA ASP A 30 -23.41 -3.17 -4.15
C ASP A 30 -22.36 -2.24 -4.77
N TYR A 31 -21.57 -2.77 -5.71
CA TYR A 31 -20.44 -2.07 -6.30
C TYR A 31 -20.82 -0.70 -6.87
N LYS A 32 -21.91 -0.63 -7.67
CA LYS A 32 -22.34 0.61 -8.31
C LYS A 32 -22.70 1.68 -7.28
N LEU A 33 -23.44 1.28 -6.25
CA LEU A 33 -23.86 2.17 -5.18
C LEU A 33 -22.69 2.64 -4.30
N ARG A 34 -21.70 1.76 -4.05
CA ARG A 34 -20.48 2.10 -3.33
C ARG A 34 -19.69 3.17 -4.08
N GLU A 35 -19.49 3.00 -5.38
CA GLU A 35 -18.78 3.97 -6.22
C GLU A 35 -19.50 5.32 -6.28
N GLU A 36 -20.84 5.31 -6.44
CA GLU A 36 -21.64 6.55 -6.37
C GLU A 36 -21.44 7.29 -5.04
N LEU A 37 -21.44 6.56 -3.92
CA LEU A 37 -21.28 7.18 -2.60
C LEU A 37 -19.85 7.60 -2.29
N ARG A 38 -18.84 6.90 -2.82
CA ARG A 38 -17.43 7.31 -2.73
C ARG A 38 -17.24 8.71 -3.33
N VAL A 39 -17.92 9.03 -4.42
CA VAL A 39 -17.87 10.37 -5.04
C VAL A 39 -18.64 11.43 -4.23
N GLU A 40 -19.74 11.07 -3.60
CA GLU A 40 -20.64 12.02 -2.92
C GLU A 40 -20.26 12.28 -1.46
N ILE A 41 -19.72 11.30 -0.74
CA ILE A 41 -19.38 11.42 0.68
C ILE A 41 -18.43 12.59 0.99
N PRO A 42 -17.32 12.79 0.26
CA PRO A 42 -16.43 13.93 0.52
C PRO A 42 -17.16 15.28 0.48
N LYS A 43 -18.04 15.47 -0.52
CA LYS A 43 -18.84 16.69 -0.68
C LYS A 43 -19.80 16.88 0.50
N ILE A 44 -20.47 15.80 0.89
CA ILE A 44 -21.39 15.78 2.02
C ILE A 44 -20.67 16.16 3.33
N PHE A 45 -19.46 15.63 3.54
CA PHE A 45 -18.68 15.93 4.74
C PHE A 45 -18.27 17.39 4.78
N GLU A 46 -17.77 17.90 3.66
CA GLU A 46 -17.38 19.31 3.49
C GLU A 46 -18.55 20.27 3.73
N GLU A 47 -19.72 20.00 3.14
CA GLU A 47 -20.91 20.85 3.28
C GLU A 47 -21.51 20.85 4.69
N SER A 48 -21.36 19.74 5.44
CA SER A 48 -22.01 19.60 6.75
C SER A 48 -21.34 20.43 7.87
N GLY A 49 -20.04 20.72 7.75
CA GLY A 49 -19.24 21.35 8.80
C GLY A 49 -19.10 20.54 10.10
N ALA A 50 -19.53 19.26 10.10
CA ALA A 50 -19.42 18.36 11.25
C ALA A 50 -18.06 17.67 11.31
N ILE A 51 -17.67 17.18 12.49
CA ILE A 51 -16.51 16.29 12.65
C ILE A 51 -16.96 14.87 12.31
N PHE A 52 -16.24 14.19 11.41
CA PHE A 52 -16.49 12.79 11.08
C PHE A 52 -15.38 11.89 11.61
N VAL A 53 -15.76 10.77 12.21
CA VAL A 53 -14.89 9.63 12.47
C VAL A 53 -15.41 8.48 11.63
N TYR A 54 -14.59 8.03 10.69
CA TYR A 54 -14.93 7.00 9.72
C TYR A 54 -14.00 5.81 9.91
N ALA A 55 -14.55 4.65 10.26
CA ALA A 55 -13.82 3.40 10.36
C ALA A 55 -13.99 2.57 9.08
N THR A 56 -12.89 2.04 8.55
CA THR A 56 -12.86 1.20 7.35
C THR A 56 -11.67 0.27 7.37
N THR A 57 -11.85 -0.87 6.72
CA THR A 57 -10.80 -1.85 6.44
C THR A 57 -10.14 -1.65 5.09
N GLU A 58 -10.63 -0.70 4.27
CA GLU A 58 -10.11 -0.41 2.92
C GLU A 58 -9.25 0.88 2.93
N PRO A 59 -7.92 0.79 2.70
CA PRO A 59 -7.05 1.98 2.65
C PRO A 59 -7.45 3.01 1.60
N GLU A 60 -8.03 2.56 0.48
CA GLU A 60 -8.52 3.42 -0.60
C GLU A 60 -9.58 4.41 -0.11
N GLU A 61 -10.51 3.98 0.75
CA GLU A 61 -11.53 4.86 1.30
C GLU A 61 -10.93 5.96 2.17
N ALA A 62 -9.95 5.62 3.02
CA ALA A 62 -9.25 6.63 3.83
C ALA A 62 -8.48 7.63 2.94
N LEU A 63 -7.81 7.14 1.89
CA LEU A 63 -7.09 7.98 0.93
C LEU A 63 -8.03 8.93 0.18
N LEU A 64 -9.22 8.45 -0.19
CA LEU A 64 -10.26 9.22 -0.85
C LEU A 64 -10.84 10.31 0.05
N LEU A 65 -11.13 9.98 1.31
CA LEU A 65 -11.69 10.92 2.29
C LEU A 65 -10.67 11.95 2.78
N GLY A 66 -9.39 11.59 2.79
CA GLY A 66 -8.32 12.45 3.27
C GLY A 66 -8.39 12.73 4.77
N GLY A 67 -7.98 13.94 5.17
CA GLY A 67 -7.94 14.34 6.58
C GLY A 67 -6.78 13.71 7.36
N ASN A 68 -7.06 13.29 8.60
CA ASN A 68 -6.12 12.54 9.43
C ASN A 68 -6.56 11.08 9.51
N THR A 69 -5.61 10.15 9.38
CA THR A 69 -5.85 8.72 9.50
C THR A 69 -5.08 8.14 10.68
N ALA A 70 -5.79 7.36 11.50
CA ALA A 70 -5.19 6.46 12.47
C ALA A 70 -5.17 5.05 11.87
N THR A 71 -3.97 4.51 11.66
CA THR A 71 -3.80 3.10 11.26
C THR A 71 -3.76 2.25 12.52
N MET A 72 -4.42 1.08 12.49
CA MET A 72 -4.57 0.22 13.66
C MET A 72 -4.18 -1.22 13.34
N TRP A 73 -3.55 -1.89 14.30
CA TRP A 73 -3.22 -3.31 14.24
C TRP A 73 -3.34 -3.92 15.63
N GLN A 74 -4.07 -5.04 15.74
CA GLN A 74 -4.29 -5.75 17.03
C GLN A 74 -4.75 -4.81 18.18
N GLY A 75 -5.66 -3.90 17.86
CA GLY A 75 -6.22 -2.94 18.84
C GLY A 75 -5.28 -1.80 19.24
N GLN A 76 -4.11 -1.68 18.62
CA GLN A 76 -3.16 -0.59 18.86
C GLN A 76 -3.05 0.33 17.65
N ILE A 77 -2.92 1.64 17.88
CA ILE A 77 -2.61 2.60 16.82
C ILE A 77 -1.15 2.40 16.43
N THR A 78 -0.90 2.14 15.15
CA THR A 78 0.47 1.99 14.61
C THR A 78 1.03 3.33 14.12
N GLN A 79 0.18 4.20 13.60
CA GLN A 79 0.51 5.58 13.23
C GLN A 79 -0.74 6.45 13.14
N PHE A 80 -0.61 7.73 13.48
CA PHE A 80 -1.63 8.76 13.29
C PHE A 80 -1.03 10.00 12.63
N GLY A 81 -1.73 10.58 11.66
CA GLY A 81 -1.33 11.82 11.00
C GLY A 81 -2.10 12.09 9.72
N LEU A 82 -1.64 13.06 8.93
CA LEU A 82 -2.23 13.37 7.62
C LEU A 82 -2.21 12.13 6.72
N THR A 83 -3.36 11.80 6.13
CA THR A 83 -3.54 10.57 5.35
C THR A 83 -2.46 10.37 4.28
N PRO A 84 -2.11 11.37 3.43
CA PRO A 84 -1.07 11.21 2.43
C PRO A 84 0.31 10.94 3.05
N SER A 85 0.60 11.55 4.21
CA SER A 85 1.86 11.35 4.93
C SER A 85 1.95 9.94 5.51
N VAL A 86 0.88 9.41 6.10
CA VAL A 86 0.85 8.03 6.63
C VAL A 86 1.05 7.01 5.50
N TYR A 87 0.44 7.24 4.34
CA TYR A 87 0.63 6.38 3.16
C TYR A 87 2.05 6.45 2.61
N ARG A 88 2.59 7.66 2.40
CA ARG A 88 3.91 7.83 1.78
C ARG A 88 5.05 7.45 2.72
N LEU A 89 4.93 7.80 4.00
CA LEU A 89 5.97 7.68 5.03
C LEU A 89 5.42 6.89 6.25
N PRO A 90 5.21 5.58 6.09
CA PRO A 90 4.82 4.73 7.21
C PRO A 90 5.95 4.66 8.24
N ASN A 91 5.64 4.83 9.53
CA ASN A 91 6.64 4.80 10.60
C ASN A 91 7.29 3.42 10.78
N ASN A 92 6.55 2.36 10.45
CA ASN A 92 7.00 0.98 10.60
C ASN A 92 6.36 0.06 9.55
N ALA A 93 6.91 -1.15 9.44
CA ALA A 93 6.46 -2.17 8.49
C ALA A 93 4.99 -2.57 8.71
N THR A 94 4.50 -2.52 9.94
CA THR A 94 3.09 -2.81 10.25
C THR A 94 2.18 -1.75 9.64
N THR A 95 2.45 -0.45 9.86
CA THR A 95 1.68 0.62 9.19
C THR A 95 1.74 0.49 7.67
N ALA A 96 2.92 0.21 7.11
CA ALA A 96 3.10 0.02 5.68
C ALA A 96 2.26 -1.16 5.13
N ARG A 97 2.10 -2.21 5.93
CA ARG A 97 1.28 -3.39 5.62
C ARG A 97 -0.21 -3.10 5.69
N VAL A 98 -0.68 -2.40 6.73
CA VAL A 98 -2.13 -2.14 6.89
C VAL A 98 -2.62 -1.04 5.94
N PHE A 99 -1.75 -0.09 5.58
CA PHE A 99 -2.12 1.10 4.82
C PHE A 99 -1.59 1.08 3.39
N SER A 100 -1.79 -0.07 2.73
CA SER A 100 -1.50 -0.26 1.31
C SER A 100 -2.52 -1.21 0.71
N ASP A 101 -3.10 -0.80 -0.42
CA ASP A 101 -3.92 -1.64 -1.28
C ASP A 101 -3.49 -1.38 -2.74
N PRO A 102 -2.97 -2.36 -3.48
CA PRO A 102 -2.71 -3.73 -3.04
C PRO A 102 -1.63 -3.79 -1.94
N PRO A 103 -1.52 -4.90 -1.19
CA PRO A 103 -0.62 -5.01 -0.05
C PRO A 103 0.85 -4.76 -0.44
N MET A 104 1.61 -4.14 0.46
CA MET A 104 3.04 -3.95 0.27
C MET A 104 3.78 -5.30 0.28
N ASN A 105 4.70 -5.49 -0.66
CA ASN A 105 5.57 -6.65 -0.69
C ASN A 105 6.73 -6.46 0.28
N PHE A 106 7.22 -7.55 0.85
CA PHE A 106 8.38 -7.52 1.74
C PHE A 106 9.41 -8.57 1.36
N LEU A 107 10.67 -8.27 1.62
CA LEU A 107 11.82 -9.15 1.40
C LEU A 107 12.89 -8.87 2.43
N ARG A 108 13.46 -9.91 3.01
CA ARG A 108 14.60 -9.77 3.92
C ARG A 108 15.87 -9.44 3.13
N VAL A 109 16.59 -8.41 3.56
CA VAL A 109 17.85 -7.96 2.95
C VAL A 109 18.96 -7.87 3.98
N THR A 110 20.21 -7.92 3.53
CA THR A 110 21.39 -7.77 4.39
C THR A 110 22.32 -6.73 3.79
N LYS A 111 22.65 -5.70 4.56
CA LYS A 111 23.61 -4.68 4.15
C LYS A 111 25.00 -5.05 4.70
N ALA A 112 26.00 -5.00 3.83
CA ALA A 112 27.41 -5.16 4.17
C ALA A 112 28.24 -4.12 3.38
N GLY A 113 28.74 -3.09 4.06
CA GLY A 113 29.43 -1.97 3.42
C GLY A 113 28.55 -1.27 2.37
N SER A 114 29.02 -1.30 1.12
CA SER A 114 28.33 -0.72 -0.04
C SER A 114 27.49 -1.73 -0.83
N VAL A 115 27.25 -2.92 -0.27
CA VAL A 115 26.50 -3.99 -0.94
C VAL A 115 25.25 -4.32 -0.14
N LEU A 116 24.13 -4.45 -0.84
CA LEU A 116 22.86 -4.94 -0.33
C LEU A 116 22.58 -6.32 -0.93
N ALA A 117 22.42 -7.33 -0.08
CA ALA A 117 22.12 -8.70 -0.47
C ALA A 117 20.64 -9.01 -0.25
N PHE A 118 20.02 -9.69 -1.23
CA PHE A 118 18.59 -9.99 -1.28
C PHE A 118 18.27 -11.49 -1.08
N GLY A 119 19.26 -12.26 -0.63
CA GLY A 119 19.19 -13.73 -0.59
C GLY A 119 19.62 -14.38 -1.91
N ALA A 120 19.81 -15.70 -1.89
CA ALA A 120 20.16 -16.52 -3.06
C ALA A 120 21.37 -16.01 -3.91
N GLY A 121 22.30 -15.29 -3.29
CA GLY A 121 23.48 -14.71 -3.96
C GLY A 121 23.22 -13.44 -4.76
N GLN A 122 21.99 -12.92 -4.77
CA GLN A 122 21.65 -11.67 -5.45
C GLN A 122 22.09 -10.46 -4.64
N THR A 123 22.76 -9.51 -5.30
CA THR A 123 23.28 -8.30 -4.67
C THR A 123 23.09 -7.07 -5.55
N ALA A 124 22.94 -5.91 -4.92
CA ALA A 124 22.93 -4.60 -5.55
C ALA A 124 23.89 -3.66 -4.82
N PRO A 125 24.41 -2.61 -5.47
CA PRO A 125 25.06 -1.52 -4.77
C PRO A 125 24.06 -0.81 -3.84
N VAL A 126 24.51 -0.42 -2.65
CA VAL A 126 23.74 0.42 -1.72
C VAL A 126 23.55 1.80 -2.36
N THR A 127 22.30 2.25 -2.47
CA THR A 127 22.00 3.59 -2.99
C THR A 127 22.05 4.64 -1.88
N SER A 128 22.03 5.92 -2.28
CA SER A 128 22.32 7.05 -1.38
C SER A 128 21.44 7.12 -0.13
N HIS A 129 20.16 6.74 -0.23
CA HIS A 129 19.22 6.79 0.88
C HIS A 129 19.44 5.69 1.94
N MET A 130 20.20 4.64 1.59
CA MET A 130 20.58 3.54 2.48
C MET A 130 22.05 3.62 2.94
N ALA A 131 22.84 4.57 2.42
CA ALA A 131 24.29 4.63 2.65
C ALA A 131 24.66 4.82 4.13
N ALA A 132 23.87 5.59 4.87
CA ALA A 132 24.10 5.88 6.29
C ALA A 132 23.65 4.75 7.23
N MET A 133 22.98 3.71 6.72
CA MET A 133 22.55 2.59 7.56
C MET A 133 23.75 1.76 8.01
N PRO A 134 23.77 1.26 9.27
CA PRO A 134 24.73 0.26 9.70
C PRO A 134 24.67 -1.01 8.85
N ASP A 135 25.69 -1.87 8.98
CA ASP A 135 25.62 -3.22 8.44
C ASP A 135 24.72 -4.07 9.32
N GLY A 136 23.95 -4.97 8.71
CA GLY A 136 22.95 -5.75 9.43
C GLY A 136 21.86 -6.31 8.54
N VAL A 137 20.88 -6.96 9.18
CA VAL A 137 19.70 -7.53 8.54
C VAL A 137 18.55 -6.53 8.63
N TYR A 138 17.81 -6.41 7.54
CA TYR A 138 16.69 -5.49 7.40
C TYR A 138 15.54 -6.16 6.66
N LEU A 139 14.38 -5.53 6.74
CA LEU A 139 13.22 -5.85 5.91
C LEU A 139 13.06 -4.74 4.87
N ALA A 140 13.21 -5.07 3.59
CA ALA A 140 12.86 -4.19 2.50
C ALA A 140 11.37 -4.35 2.18
N GLY A 141 10.63 -3.25 2.04
CA GLY A 141 9.26 -3.22 1.58
C GLY A 141 9.13 -2.41 0.29
N PHE A 142 8.33 -2.86 -0.66
CA PHE A 142 8.08 -2.13 -1.91
C PHE A 142 6.64 -2.31 -2.35
N ARG A 143 6.10 -1.28 -3.01
CA ARG A 143 4.71 -1.29 -3.45
C ARG A 143 4.52 -2.12 -4.73
N PRO A 144 3.35 -2.73 -4.94
CA PRO A 144 3.06 -3.53 -6.13
C PRO A 144 3.27 -2.81 -7.46
N ASN A 145 3.02 -1.50 -7.52
CA ASN A 145 3.18 -0.68 -8.71
C ASN A 145 4.65 -0.41 -9.10
N HIS A 146 5.61 -0.85 -8.28
CA HIS A 146 7.04 -0.77 -8.57
C HIS A 146 7.64 -2.07 -9.13
N VAL A 147 6.82 -3.12 -9.24
CA VAL A 147 7.20 -4.36 -9.92
C VAL A 147 7.04 -4.16 -11.42
N ALA A 148 8.10 -4.43 -12.19
CA ALA A 148 8.07 -4.35 -13.65
C ALA A 148 8.30 -5.72 -14.31
N LEU A 149 7.73 -5.92 -15.51
CA LEU A 149 7.94 -7.12 -16.33
C LEU A 149 9.20 -7.04 -17.23
N SER A 150 9.81 -5.86 -17.31
CA SER A 150 11.05 -5.60 -18.04
C SER A 150 11.92 -4.60 -17.25
N PRO A 151 13.24 -4.56 -17.49
CA PRO A 151 14.10 -3.55 -16.89
C PRO A 151 13.61 -2.16 -17.31
N ASN A 152 13.19 -1.34 -16.34
CA ASN A 152 12.69 0.01 -16.57
C ASN A 152 13.72 1.10 -16.22
N VAL A 153 14.75 0.77 -15.44
CA VAL A 153 15.85 1.66 -15.07
C VAL A 153 17.20 0.94 -15.13
N PRO A 154 18.31 1.65 -15.38
CA PRO A 154 19.65 1.08 -15.24
C PRO A 154 19.90 0.57 -13.81
N GLY A 155 20.34 -0.68 -13.68
CA GLY A 155 20.60 -1.29 -12.37
C GLY A 155 19.37 -1.86 -11.67
N ALA A 156 18.21 -1.94 -12.33
CA ALA A 156 17.05 -2.65 -11.80
C ALA A 156 17.41 -4.11 -11.47
N MET A 157 17.04 -4.55 -10.28
CA MET A 157 17.29 -5.90 -9.79
C MET A 157 16.30 -6.88 -10.40
N GLU A 158 16.80 -7.98 -10.96
CA GLU A 158 16.01 -9.07 -11.50
C GLU A 158 15.70 -10.12 -10.42
N PHE A 159 14.43 -10.49 -10.28
CA PHE A 159 13.95 -11.56 -9.42
C PHE A 159 13.26 -12.65 -10.24
N ASN A 160 13.62 -13.90 -9.98
CA ASN A 160 12.92 -15.05 -10.55
C ASN A 160 11.74 -15.41 -9.65
N THR A 161 10.54 -15.42 -10.21
CA THR A 161 9.29 -15.73 -9.48
C THR A 161 8.48 -16.77 -10.23
N THR A 162 7.47 -17.34 -9.60
CA THR A 162 6.46 -18.18 -10.26
C THR A 162 5.11 -17.48 -10.24
N LEU A 163 4.50 -17.33 -11.41
CA LEU A 163 3.18 -16.69 -11.51
C LEU A 163 2.10 -17.63 -10.97
N SER A 164 1.41 -17.20 -9.91
CA SER A 164 0.36 -17.98 -9.25
C SER A 164 -1.03 -17.61 -9.75
N VAL A 165 -1.34 -16.32 -9.85
CA VAL A 165 -2.65 -15.80 -10.30
C VAL A 165 -2.45 -14.52 -11.09
N THR A 166 -3.36 -14.25 -12.02
CA THR A 166 -3.46 -12.97 -12.73
C THR A 166 -4.90 -12.47 -12.68
N GLU A 167 -5.08 -11.20 -12.37
CA GLU A 167 -6.39 -10.53 -12.39
C GLU A 167 -6.29 -9.29 -13.28
N ILE A 168 -7.33 -9.03 -14.08
CA ILE A 168 -7.39 -7.85 -14.95
C ILE A 168 -8.45 -6.92 -14.37
N THR A 169 -8.05 -5.70 -14.02
CA THR A 169 -8.93 -4.67 -13.48
C THR A 169 -8.74 -3.39 -14.28
N GLY A 170 -9.70 -3.09 -15.16
CA GLY A 170 -9.65 -1.92 -16.02
C GLY A 170 -8.47 -1.96 -16.99
N SER A 171 -7.54 -1.01 -16.85
CA SER A 171 -6.31 -0.91 -17.66
C SER A 171 -5.09 -1.57 -17.02
N GLU A 172 -5.25 -2.23 -15.87
CA GLU A 172 -4.15 -2.80 -15.10
C GLU A 172 -4.29 -4.33 -15.02
N THR A 173 -3.15 -5.00 -14.92
CA THR A 173 -3.04 -6.43 -14.62
C THR A 173 -2.38 -6.60 -13.25
N PHE A 174 -3.10 -7.19 -12.31
CA PHE A 174 -2.57 -7.66 -11.05
C PHE A 174 -1.92 -9.02 -11.28
N ILE A 175 -0.67 -9.16 -10.84
CA ILE A 175 0.06 -10.42 -10.89
C ILE A 175 0.36 -10.86 -9.46
N HIS A 176 -0.01 -12.09 -9.12
CA HIS A 176 0.34 -12.71 -7.84
C HIS A 176 1.48 -13.70 -8.09
N LEU A 177 2.59 -13.51 -7.39
CA LEU A 177 3.85 -14.16 -7.63
C LEU A 177 4.29 -14.92 -6.37
N ASP A 178 4.91 -16.07 -6.56
CA ASP A 178 5.71 -16.74 -5.53
C ASP A 178 7.19 -16.42 -5.77
N HIS A 179 7.84 -15.83 -4.77
CA HIS A 179 9.28 -15.62 -4.75
C HIS A 179 9.90 -16.44 -3.62
N ASN A 180 10.34 -17.66 -3.92
CA ASN A 180 10.94 -18.59 -2.95
C ASN A 180 10.02 -18.87 -1.74
N GLY A 181 8.71 -19.03 -1.97
CA GLY A 181 7.72 -19.25 -0.92
C GLY A 181 7.15 -17.98 -0.29
N GLU A 182 7.65 -16.79 -0.65
CA GLU A 182 7.11 -15.50 -0.21
C GLU A 182 6.11 -14.96 -1.25
N PRO A 183 4.89 -14.57 -0.84
CA PRO A 183 3.88 -14.06 -1.75
C PRO A 183 4.16 -12.60 -2.11
N TRP A 184 4.25 -12.31 -3.40
CA TRP A 184 4.38 -10.97 -3.95
C TRP A 184 3.19 -10.62 -4.84
N VAL A 185 2.88 -9.33 -4.92
CA VAL A 185 1.87 -8.76 -5.81
C VAL A 185 2.52 -7.69 -6.68
N GLY A 186 2.27 -7.72 -7.98
CA GLY A 186 2.63 -6.66 -8.91
C GLY A 186 1.38 -6.02 -9.50
N LEU A 187 1.43 -4.71 -9.73
CA LEU A 187 0.39 -3.96 -10.45
C LEU A 187 0.99 -3.43 -11.74
N ILE A 188 0.64 -4.06 -12.86
CA ILE A 188 1.27 -3.82 -14.16
C ILE A 188 0.32 -3.08 -15.09
N HIS A 189 0.78 -1.96 -15.64
CA HIS A 189 0.02 -1.21 -16.63
C HIS A 189 -0.19 -1.98 -17.93
N GLY A 190 -1.43 -1.98 -18.41
CA GLY A 190 -1.90 -2.71 -19.59
C GLY A 190 -2.54 -4.05 -19.26
N VAL A 191 -3.19 -4.63 -20.27
CA VAL A 191 -3.80 -5.96 -20.20
C VAL A 191 -2.79 -7.01 -20.69
N HIS A 192 -2.24 -7.78 -19.76
CA HIS A 192 -1.21 -8.78 -20.04
C HIS A 192 -1.79 -10.19 -19.98
N HIS A 193 -1.52 -10.98 -21.02
CA HIS A 193 -1.92 -12.38 -21.08
C HIS A 193 -0.73 -13.25 -20.68
N LEU A 194 -0.65 -13.58 -19.39
CA LEU A 194 0.43 -14.39 -18.82
C LEU A 194 -0.07 -15.80 -18.48
N LYS A 195 0.81 -16.79 -18.56
CA LYS A 195 0.46 -18.19 -18.29
C LYS A 195 0.69 -18.53 -16.82
N ILE A 196 -0.37 -18.87 -16.10
CA ILE A 196 -0.28 -19.33 -14.70
C ILE A 196 0.66 -20.55 -14.59
N GLY A 197 1.45 -20.59 -13.51
CA GLY A 197 2.44 -21.61 -13.20
C GLY A 197 3.78 -21.44 -13.93
N GLN A 198 3.93 -20.44 -14.79
CA GLN A 198 5.21 -20.18 -15.47
C GLN A 198 6.20 -19.47 -14.54
N GLY A 199 7.48 -19.72 -14.75
CA GLY A 199 8.54 -18.86 -14.23
C GLY A 199 8.46 -17.48 -14.89
N LEU A 200 8.48 -16.43 -14.09
CA LEU A 200 8.38 -15.05 -14.51
C LEU A 200 9.51 -14.23 -13.87
N LYS A 201 10.26 -13.52 -14.72
CA LYS A 201 11.24 -12.54 -14.26
C LYS A 201 10.55 -11.22 -14.02
N VAL A 202 10.78 -10.64 -12.86
CA VAL A 202 10.32 -9.29 -12.52
C VAL A 202 11.49 -8.42 -12.10
N TYR A 203 11.33 -7.12 -12.25
CA TYR A 203 12.38 -6.14 -12.03
C TYR A 203 11.93 -5.11 -10.99
N LEU A 204 12.86 -4.73 -10.11
CA LEU A 204 12.64 -3.74 -9.06
C LEU A 204 13.79 -2.74 -9.05
N ASP A 205 13.45 -1.45 -9.03
CA ASP A 205 14.41 -0.41 -8.68
C ASP A 205 14.62 -0.40 -7.16
N THR A 206 15.89 -0.51 -6.72
CA THR A 206 16.22 -0.47 -5.29
C THR A 206 15.91 0.88 -4.64
N ASP A 207 15.80 1.96 -5.41
CA ASP A 207 15.32 3.25 -4.90
C ASP A 207 13.80 3.27 -4.65
N HIS A 208 13.04 2.26 -5.10
CA HIS A 208 11.63 2.14 -4.73
C HIS A 208 11.39 1.33 -3.45
N ALA A 209 12.44 0.88 -2.78
CA ALA A 209 12.36 0.14 -1.53
C ALA A 209 12.34 1.07 -0.31
N TYR A 210 11.45 0.76 0.63
CA TYR A 210 11.48 1.21 2.00
C TYR A 210 12.28 0.20 2.83
N ILE A 211 13.11 0.66 3.74
CA ILE A 211 13.89 -0.22 4.61
C ILE A 211 13.43 -0.06 6.06
N PHE A 212 13.13 -1.20 6.66
CA PHE A 212 12.72 -1.34 8.04
C PHE A 212 13.76 -2.17 8.81
N ALA A 213 14.03 -1.80 10.06
CA ALA A 213 14.83 -2.59 10.98
C ALA A 213 14.09 -3.89 11.40
N GLU A 214 14.79 -4.79 12.10
CA GLU A 214 14.20 -6.05 12.56
C GLU A 214 13.02 -5.87 13.52
N ASP A 215 13.00 -4.77 14.29
CA ASP A 215 11.88 -4.39 15.13
C ASP A 215 10.70 -3.76 14.35
N GLY A 216 10.86 -3.64 13.02
CA GLY A 216 9.89 -3.09 12.10
C GLY A 216 9.95 -1.57 11.92
N GLN A 217 10.77 -0.82 12.67
CA GLN A 217 10.86 0.63 12.53
C GLN A 217 11.46 1.01 11.18
N MET A 218 10.90 2.04 10.52
CA MET A 218 11.45 2.53 9.26
C MET A 218 12.78 3.24 9.50
N VAL A 219 13.83 2.78 8.83
CA VAL A 219 15.19 3.36 8.92
C VAL A 219 15.58 4.14 7.67
N ALA A 220 15.02 3.78 6.51
CA ALA A 220 15.22 4.52 5.27
C ALA A 220 13.94 4.46 4.42
N PRO A 221 13.22 5.58 4.19
CA PRO A 221 12.11 5.60 3.24
C PRO A 221 12.63 5.58 1.80
N ALA A 222 11.80 5.09 0.87
CA ALA A 222 12.07 5.23 -0.57
C ALA A 222 12.20 6.72 -0.96
N PRO A 223 13.17 7.15 -1.78
CA PRO A 223 13.40 8.57 -2.09
C PRO A 223 12.18 9.29 -2.69
N TYR A 224 11.40 8.62 -3.55
CA TYR A 224 10.21 9.22 -4.15
C TYR A 224 9.15 9.60 -3.11
N ALA A 225 9.13 8.94 -1.95
CA ALA A 225 8.15 9.19 -0.90
C ALA A 225 8.35 10.55 -0.20
N LYS A 226 9.56 11.14 -0.27
CA LYS A 226 9.88 12.45 0.31
C LYS A 226 9.64 13.63 -0.63
N ALA A 227 9.53 13.39 -1.93
CA ALA A 227 9.63 14.42 -2.96
C ALA A 227 8.29 15.07 -3.35
N ALA A 228 7.21 14.83 -2.60
CA ALA A 228 5.84 15.18 -2.97
C ALA A 228 5.05 15.82 -1.83
#